data_AF-A0A9E2VZI3-F1
#
_entry.id   AF-A0A9E2VZI3-F1
#
_cell.length_a   1.000
_cell.length_b   1.000
_cell.length_c   1.000
_cell.angle_alpha   90.00
_cell.angle_beta   90.00
_cell.angle_gamma   90.00
#
_symmetry.space_group_name_H-M   'P 1'
#
loop_
_entity.id
_entity.type
_entity.pdbx_description
1 polymer ?
#
loop_
_entity_poly.entity_id
_entity_poly.type
_entity_poly.pdbx_seq_one_letter_code
_entity_poly.pdbx_strand_id
1 'polypeptide(L)'
;MTQAPSFASDHSAPRHPHRKEWSGALLLALVLIAQLIWLQRDALAASSRLRPMLETLCSALTCSLPTWHDPTSFTMLSRDVIAPPDQRGVLRVQASFRNDAHWPQAWPVLVLNLTDVNGQSLGARRFQPAEYLGSTPHVQRILPNQANQIAFDLHEPSSAVVSFDFRFE
;
A
#
# COMPACT_ATOMS: atom_id res chain seq x y z
N MET A 1 2.44 -65.53 58.85
CA MET A 1 2.27 -65.25 57.41
C MET A 1 2.39 -63.74 57.21
N THR A 2 3.57 -63.36 56.74
CA THR A 2 3.93 -62.17 55.93
C THR A 2 3.23 -60.83 56.18
N GLN A 3 3.89 -59.99 57.00
CA GLN A 3 3.70 -58.54 57.04
C GLN A 3 4.45 -57.93 55.84
N ALA A 4 3.76 -57.13 55.03
CA ALA A 4 4.33 -56.50 53.83
C ALA A 4 5.41 -55.46 54.20
N PRO A 5 6.51 -55.35 53.43
CA PRO A 5 7.60 -54.43 53.75
C PRO A 5 7.24 -52.95 53.43
N SER A 6 7.59 -52.08 54.37
CA SER A 6 7.26 -50.63 54.43
C SER A 6 8.13 -49.73 53.51
N PHE A 7 8.48 -50.19 52.31
CA PHE A 7 9.34 -49.42 51.39
C PHE A 7 8.60 -48.82 50.18
N ALA A 8 7.28 -49.01 50.07
CA ALA A 8 6.47 -48.42 49.00
C ALA A 8 6.02 -46.98 49.32
N SER A 9 6.93 -46.16 49.86
CA SER A 9 6.71 -44.73 50.06
C SER A 9 7.41 -43.94 48.96
N ASP A 10 6.96 -44.13 47.73
CA ASP A 10 7.41 -43.31 46.62
C ASP A 10 6.79 -41.91 46.77
N HIS A 11 7.48 -41.03 47.50
CA HIS A 11 7.17 -39.61 47.54
C HIS A 11 7.67 -38.99 46.23
N SER A 12 6.96 -39.28 45.15
CA SER A 12 7.07 -38.50 43.91
C SER A 12 6.62 -37.08 44.21
N ALA A 13 7.59 -36.20 44.48
CA ALA A 13 7.37 -34.78 44.68
C ALA A 13 6.52 -34.21 43.53
N PRO A 14 5.43 -33.45 43.80
CA PRO A 14 4.81 -32.68 42.76
C PRO A 14 5.81 -31.61 42.34
N ARG A 15 6.54 -31.88 41.26
CA ARG A 15 7.22 -30.83 40.50
C ARG A 15 6.09 -29.89 40.04
N HIS A 16 6.02 -28.71 40.65
CA HIS A 16 5.31 -27.57 40.08
C HIS A 16 6.25 -26.70 39.21
N PRO A 17 6.66 -27.15 38.01
CA PRO A 17 7.15 -26.23 37.00
C PRO A 17 6.24 -26.39 35.79
N HIS A 18 5.32 -25.45 35.63
CA HIS A 18 4.90 -25.08 34.29
C HIS A 18 4.07 -23.80 34.33
N ARG A 19 3.24 -23.57 35.34
CA ARG A 19 2.32 -22.41 35.33
C ARG A 19 2.99 -21.05 35.12
N LYS A 20 4.21 -20.84 35.65
CA LYS A 20 5.03 -19.61 35.42
C LYS A 20 5.74 -19.60 34.07
N GLU A 21 6.17 -20.74 33.55
CA GLU A 21 6.79 -20.85 32.22
C GLU A 21 5.77 -20.62 31.10
N TRP A 22 4.55 -21.16 31.27
CA TRP A 22 3.44 -20.95 30.37
C TRP A 22 2.99 -19.48 30.33
N SER A 23 3.07 -18.75 31.45
CA SER A 23 2.81 -17.30 31.43
C SER A 23 3.87 -16.52 30.64
N GLY A 24 5.15 -16.92 30.73
CA GLY A 24 6.22 -16.30 29.94
C GLY A 24 6.05 -16.56 28.44
N ALA A 25 5.73 -17.81 28.08
CA ALA A 25 5.44 -18.19 26.69
C ALA A 25 4.20 -17.46 26.13
N LEU A 26 3.13 -17.32 26.93
CA LEU A 26 1.93 -16.59 26.52
C LEU A 26 2.21 -15.11 26.29
N LEU A 27 2.97 -14.47 27.18
CA LEU A 27 3.37 -13.07 27.02
C LEU A 27 4.21 -12.88 25.76
N LEU A 28 5.21 -13.74 25.52
CA LEU A 28 6.02 -13.71 24.31
C LEU A 28 5.19 -13.91 23.04
N ALA A 29 4.22 -14.83 23.06
CA ALA A 29 3.32 -15.05 21.93
C ALA A 29 2.45 -13.82 21.64
N LEU A 30 1.91 -13.17 22.67
CA LEU A 30 1.16 -11.93 22.54
C LEU A 30 2.00 -10.79 21.96
N VAL A 31 3.24 -10.62 22.45
CA VAL A 31 4.19 -9.64 21.93
C VAL A 31 4.53 -9.93 20.48
N LEU A 32 4.77 -11.20 20.13
CA LEU A 32 5.06 -11.61 18.75
C LEU A 32 3.88 -11.33 17.83
N ILE A 33 2.64 -11.62 18.26
CA ILE A 33 1.43 -11.28 17.49
C ILE A 33 1.32 -9.77 17.30
N ALA A 34 1.56 -8.98 18.34
CA ALA A 34 1.56 -7.52 18.25
C ALA A 34 2.63 -7.01 17.28
N GLN A 35 3.85 -7.57 17.31
CA GLN A 35 4.93 -7.25 16.37
C GLN A 35 4.56 -7.63 14.94
N LEU A 36 3.95 -8.79 14.72
CA LEU A 36 3.51 -9.23 13.39
C LEU A 36 2.40 -8.34 12.84
N ILE A 37 1.41 -7.96 13.67
CA ILE A 37 0.36 -7.01 13.29
C ILE A 37 0.99 -5.65 12.95
N TRP A 38 1.96 -5.20 13.73
CA TRP A 38 2.64 -3.93 13.49
C TRP A 38 3.48 -3.97 12.20
N LEU A 39 4.19 -5.07 11.94
CA LEU A 39 4.99 -5.26 10.73
C LEU A 39 4.14 -5.44 9.47
N GLN A 40 3.00 -6.14 9.58
CA GLN A 40 2.08 -6.37 8.48
C GLN A 40 0.93 -5.36 8.42
N ARG A 41 1.00 -4.26 9.16
CA ARG A 41 -0.07 -3.26 9.25
C ARG A 41 -0.53 -2.76 7.88
N ASP A 42 0.39 -2.64 6.91
CA ASP A 42 0.08 -2.13 5.57
C ASP A 42 -0.70 -3.17 4.74
N ALA A 43 -0.28 -4.45 4.80
CA ALA A 43 -0.99 -5.55 4.16
C ALA A 43 -2.36 -5.83 4.81
N LEU A 44 -2.44 -5.71 6.15
CA LEU A 44 -3.68 -5.81 6.91
C LEU A 44 -4.63 -4.65 6.60
N ALA A 45 -4.11 -3.43 6.46
CA ALA A 45 -4.88 -2.24 6.11
C ALA A 45 -5.42 -2.26 4.67
N ALA A 46 -4.79 -3.02 3.76
CA ALA A 46 -5.30 -3.28 2.41
C ALA A 46 -6.50 -4.23 2.40
N SER A 47 -6.74 -4.99 3.47
CA SER A 47 -7.88 -5.91 3.56
C SER A 47 -9.15 -5.20 4.07
N SER A 48 -10.16 -5.09 3.19
CA SER A 48 -11.44 -4.41 3.47
C SER A 48 -12.20 -4.96 4.67
N ARG A 49 -12.01 -6.25 5.00
CA ARG A 49 -12.77 -6.95 6.04
C ARG A 49 -12.19 -6.75 7.46
N LEU A 50 -10.87 -6.56 7.60
CA LEU A 50 -10.21 -6.44 8.91
C LEU A 50 -10.07 -4.99 9.37
N ARG A 51 -10.14 -4.04 8.45
CA ARG A 51 -9.95 -2.62 8.75
C ARG A 51 -10.88 -2.04 9.83
N PRO A 52 -12.21 -2.29 9.88
CA PRO A 52 -13.05 -1.72 10.95
C PRO A 52 -12.66 -2.25 12.34
N MET A 53 -12.21 -3.50 12.42
CA MET A 53 -11.70 -4.09 13.66
C MET A 53 -10.34 -3.49 14.06
N LEU A 54 -9.49 -3.16 13.08
CA LEU A 54 -8.21 -2.49 13.31
C LEU A 54 -8.37 -1.01 13.66
N GLU A 55 -9.32 -0.30 13.05
CA GLU A 55 -9.65 1.10 13.39
C GLU A 55 -10.17 1.22 14.82
N THR A 56 -11.02 0.27 15.27
CA THR A 56 -11.51 0.23 16.65
C THR A 56 -10.42 -0.15 17.65
N LEU A 57 -9.54 -1.09 17.31
CA LEU A 57 -8.36 -1.36 18.14
C LEU A 57 -7.45 -0.12 18.20
N CYS A 58 -7.17 0.51 17.06
CA CYS A 58 -6.23 1.62 17.00
C CYS A 58 -6.73 2.89 17.67
N SER A 59 -8.04 3.16 17.63
CA SER A 59 -8.63 4.26 18.39
C SER A 59 -8.49 4.05 19.90
N ALA A 60 -8.59 2.80 20.38
CA ALA A 60 -8.39 2.46 21.79
C ALA A 60 -6.90 2.46 22.21
N LEU A 61 -6.01 2.09 21.30
CA LEU A 61 -4.56 1.97 21.53
C LEU A 61 -3.75 3.23 21.16
N THR A 62 -4.41 4.31 20.71
CA THR A 62 -3.74 5.54 20.18
C THR A 62 -2.75 5.24 19.04
N CYS A 63 -3.05 4.26 18.18
CA CYS A 63 -2.28 4.06 16.94
C CYS A 63 -2.89 4.77 15.74
N SER A 64 -2.01 5.28 14.86
CA SER A 64 -2.39 5.82 13.56
C SER A 64 -2.45 4.69 12.53
N LEU A 65 -3.63 4.44 11.98
CA LEU A 65 -3.79 3.52 10.85
C LEU A 65 -3.41 4.25 9.55
N PRO A 66 -2.54 3.68 8.69
CA PRO A 66 -2.17 4.31 7.43
C PRO A 66 -3.40 4.55 6.53
N THR A 67 -3.39 5.66 5.79
CA THR A 67 -4.44 5.98 4.82
C THR A 67 -4.49 4.92 3.73
N TRP A 68 -5.70 4.64 3.22
CA TRP A 68 -5.87 3.78 2.05
C TRP A 68 -5.00 4.26 0.89
N HIS A 69 -4.03 3.44 0.48
CA HIS A 69 -3.17 3.68 -0.69
C HIS A 69 -2.95 2.35 -1.40
N ASP A 70 -3.60 2.19 -2.54
CA ASP A 70 -3.45 1.07 -3.45
C ASP A 70 -3.37 1.60 -4.89
N PRO A 71 -2.14 1.90 -5.36
CA PRO A 71 -1.90 2.37 -6.72
C PRO A 71 -2.37 1.39 -7.79
N THR A 72 -2.39 0.08 -7.48
CA THR A 72 -2.76 -0.97 -8.43
C THR A 72 -4.27 -0.99 -8.71
N SER A 73 -5.06 -0.38 -7.84
CA SER A 73 -6.49 -0.17 -8.04
C SER A 73 -6.83 1.07 -8.89
N PHE A 74 -5.84 1.78 -9.45
CA PHE A 74 -6.10 2.82 -10.45
C PHE A 74 -5.97 2.25 -11.87
N THR A 75 -7.02 2.41 -12.68
CA THR A 75 -7.04 1.94 -14.06
C THR A 75 -6.96 3.12 -15.01
N MET A 76 -5.99 3.08 -15.94
CA MET A 76 -5.91 4.04 -17.05
C MET A 76 -6.99 3.73 -18.08
N LEU A 77 -7.88 4.69 -18.33
CA LEU A 77 -9.00 4.56 -19.26
C LEU A 77 -8.64 5.05 -20.66
N SER A 78 -7.94 6.17 -20.77
CA SER A 78 -7.45 6.71 -22.03
C SER A 78 -6.12 7.44 -21.83
N ARG A 79 -5.29 7.47 -22.88
CA ARG A 79 -4.03 8.21 -22.92
C ARG A 79 -3.72 8.63 -24.35
N ASP A 80 -3.47 9.91 -24.52
CA ASP A 80 -3.14 10.54 -25.79
C ASP A 80 -2.00 11.55 -25.58
N VAL A 81 -1.05 11.58 -26.52
CA VAL A 81 0.07 12.52 -26.51
C VAL A 81 0.08 13.24 -27.86
N ILE A 82 -0.02 14.56 -27.82
CA ILE A 82 -0.18 15.40 -29.02
C ILE A 82 0.88 16.49 -29.00
N ALA A 83 1.56 16.73 -30.11
CA ALA A 83 2.43 17.89 -30.29
C ALA A 83 1.59 19.09 -30.76
N PRO A 84 1.41 20.16 -29.95
CA PRO A 84 0.66 21.32 -30.37
C PRO A 84 1.37 22.07 -31.51
N PRO A 85 0.66 22.50 -32.56
CA PRO A 85 1.28 23.19 -33.70
C PRO A 85 1.84 24.58 -33.33
N ASP A 86 1.38 25.19 -32.23
CA ASP A 86 1.83 26.52 -31.77
C ASP A 86 3.09 26.48 -30.90
N GLN A 87 3.46 25.30 -30.38
CA GLN A 87 4.51 25.14 -29.37
C GLN A 87 5.50 24.05 -29.75
N ARG A 88 6.61 24.46 -30.36
CA ARG A 88 7.71 23.54 -30.72
C ARG A 88 8.41 23.02 -29.47
N GLY A 89 8.67 21.71 -29.44
CA GLY A 89 9.35 21.03 -28.33
C GLY A 89 8.49 20.82 -27.10
N VAL A 90 7.16 20.92 -27.23
CA VAL A 90 6.19 20.63 -26.17
C VAL A 90 5.27 19.51 -26.63
N LEU A 91 5.01 18.56 -25.74
CA LEU A 91 4.05 17.48 -25.90
C LEU A 91 2.94 17.67 -24.88
N ARG A 92 1.70 17.77 -25.34
CA ARG A 92 0.52 17.80 -24.49
C ARG A 92 0.06 16.38 -24.25
N VAL A 93 0.11 15.97 -22.99
CA VAL A 93 -0.44 14.70 -22.52
C VAL A 93 -1.87 14.91 -22.08
N GLN A 94 -2.79 14.07 -22.56
CA GLN A 94 -4.16 13.97 -22.09
C GLN A 94 -4.42 12.54 -21.64
N ALA A 95 -4.83 12.35 -20.40
CA ALA A 95 -5.11 11.02 -19.88
C ALA A 95 -6.36 11.04 -19.02
N SER A 96 -7.03 9.89 -18.95
CA SER A 96 -8.12 9.68 -18.01
C SER A 96 -7.91 8.37 -17.26
N PHE A 97 -8.28 8.38 -15.98
CA PHE A 97 -8.12 7.21 -15.12
C PHE A 97 -9.24 7.15 -14.09
N ARG A 98 -9.47 5.96 -13.54
CA ARG A 98 -10.52 5.69 -12.58
C ARG A 98 -9.97 4.98 -11.36
N ASN A 99 -10.50 5.33 -10.19
CA ASN A 99 -10.27 4.58 -8.96
C ASN A 99 -11.20 3.35 -8.92
N ASP A 100 -10.67 2.16 -9.19
CA ASP A 100 -11.41 0.90 -9.12
C ASP A 100 -11.42 0.30 -7.70
N ALA A 101 -10.79 0.95 -6.73
CA ALA A 101 -10.89 0.54 -5.33
C ALA A 101 -12.30 0.78 -4.77
N HIS A 102 -12.65 -0.01 -3.75
CA HIS A 102 -13.93 0.13 -3.03
C HIS A 102 -13.93 1.31 -2.04
N TRP A 103 -12.85 2.09 -1.96
CA TRP A 103 -12.68 3.19 -1.01
C TRP A 103 -12.10 4.46 -1.69
N PRO A 104 -12.27 5.64 -1.08
CA PRO A 104 -11.64 6.87 -1.57
C PRO A 104 -10.12 6.83 -1.40
N GLN A 105 -9.37 7.19 -2.45
CA GLN A 105 -7.91 7.18 -2.48
C GLN A 105 -7.34 8.57 -2.73
N ALA A 106 -6.14 8.85 -2.26
CA ALA A 106 -5.45 10.09 -2.60
C ALA A 106 -5.13 10.15 -4.10
N TRP A 107 -4.83 11.35 -4.61
CA TRP A 107 -4.32 11.49 -5.97
C TRP A 107 -2.97 10.76 -6.11
N PRO A 108 -2.83 9.84 -7.08
CA PRO A 108 -1.62 9.04 -7.21
C PRO A 108 -0.47 9.86 -7.80
N VAL A 109 0.76 9.37 -7.59
CA VAL A 109 1.90 9.85 -8.37
C VAL A 109 1.80 9.22 -9.75
N LEU A 110 1.87 10.03 -10.80
CA LEU A 110 1.87 9.55 -12.18
C LEU A 110 3.31 9.37 -12.62
N VAL A 111 3.65 8.20 -13.15
CA VAL A 111 4.98 7.96 -13.72
C VAL A 111 4.87 7.73 -15.20
N LEU A 112 5.51 8.64 -15.95
CA LEU A 112 5.64 8.57 -17.40
C LEU A 112 6.98 7.96 -17.75
N ASN A 113 6.96 6.82 -18.42
CA ASN A 113 8.14 6.20 -18.99
C ASN A 113 8.21 6.49 -20.49
N LEU A 114 9.35 7.00 -20.93
CA LEU A 114 9.63 7.33 -22.32
C LEU A 114 10.44 6.18 -22.93
N THR A 115 10.03 5.67 -24.07
CA THR A 115 10.74 4.61 -24.78
C THR A 115 11.02 4.95 -26.23
N ASP A 116 12.17 4.48 -26.71
CA ASP A 116 12.59 4.54 -28.11
C ASP A 116 11.85 3.48 -28.96
N VAL A 117 12.00 3.54 -30.29
CA VAL A 117 11.53 2.53 -31.27
C VAL A 117 11.99 1.10 -30.92
N ASN A 118 13.14 0.96 -30.28
CA ASN A 118 13.70 -0.32 -29.87
C ASN A 118 13.15 -0.82 -28.51
N GLY A 119 12.21 -0.09 -27.90
CA GLY A 119 11.64 -0.41 -26.58
C GLY A 119 12.57 -0.10 -25.40
N GLN A 120 13.72 0.54 -25.64
CA GLN A 120 14.63 0.94 -24.57
C GLN A 120 14.05 2.15 -23.83
N SER A 121 14.05 2.09 -22.49
CA SER A 121 13.64 3.24 -21.66
C SER A 121 14.68 4.36 -21.81
N LEU A 122 14.23 5.47 -22.38
CA LEU A 122 15.00 6.72 -22.48
C LEU A 122 14.98 7.49 -21.17
N GLY A 123 14.03 7.18 -20.29
CA GLY A 123 13.92 7.74 -18.96
C GLY A 123 12.49 7.67 -18.42
N ALA A 124 12.35 7.93 -17.12
CA ALA A 124 11.05 8.04 -16.48
C ALA A 124 10.98 9.33 -15.67
N ARG A 125 9.83 10.02 -15.75
CA ARG A 125 9.54 11.19 -14.92
C ARG A 125 8.33 10.91 -14.04
N ARG A 126 8.47 11.24 -12.76
CA ARG A 126 7.38 11.22 -11.78
C ARG A 126 6.73 12.60 -11.73
N PHE A 127 5.41 12.62 -11.75
CA PHE A 127 4.59 13.82 -11.64
C PHE A 127 3.76 13.75 -10.37
N GLN A 128 3.97 14.74 -9.51
CA GLN A 128 3.12 14.94 -8.34
C GLN A 128 1.73 15.42 -8.78
N PRO A 129 0.68 15.21 -7.96
CA PRO A 129 -0.67 15.69 -8.25
C PRO A 129 -0.73 17.15 -8.65
N ALA A 130 0.04 18.01 -7.98
CA ALA A 130 0.09 19.43 -8.32
C ALA A 130 0.67 19.72 -9.71
N GLU A 131 1.57 18.86 -10.23
CA GLU A 131 2.21 19.06 -11.54
C GLU A 131 1.25 18.72 -12.69
N TYR A 132 0.51 17.60 -12.60
CA TYR A 132 -0.41 17.20 -13.68
C TYR A 132 -1.81 17.82 -13.57
N LEU A 133 -2.18 18.37 -12.40
CA LEU A 133 -3.40 19.16 -12.21
C LEU A 133 -3.17 20.66 -12.42
N GLY A 134 -1.90 21.10 -12.50
CA GLY A 134 -1.52 22.51 -12.57
C GLY A 134 -1.81 23.32 -11.30
N SER A 135 -2.38 22.71 -10.26
CA SER A 135 -2.76 23.33 -9.00
C SER A 135 -2.89 22.28 -7.90
N THR A 136 -2.92 22.71 -6.64
CA THR A 136 -3.22 21.80 -5.54
C THR A 136 -4.66 21.31 -5.66
N PRO A 137 -4.92 19.98 -5.66
CA PRO A 137 -6.26 19.46 -5.83
C PRO A 137 -7.21 19.98 -4.74
N HIS A 138 -8.33 20.58 -5.16
CA HIS A 138 -9.40 21.02 -4.25
C HIS A 138 -10.04 19.85 -3.50
N VAL A 139 -10.18 18.72 -4.19
CA VAL A 139 -10.66 17.46 -3.62
C VAL A 139 -9.45 16.59 -3.33
N GLN A 140 -9.19 16.32 -2.05
CA GLN A 140 -7.99 15.56 -1.65
C GLN A 140 -8.06 14.07 -2.00
N ARG A 141 -9.24 13.52 -2.29
CA ARG A 141 -9.44 12.09 -2.54
C ARG A 141 -10.40 11.80 -3.70
N ILE A 142 -10.05 10.82 -4.51
CA ILE A 142 -10.85 10.27 -5.60
C ILE A 142 -11.76 9.18 -5.04
N LEU A 143 -13.07 9.33 -5.21
CA LEU A 143 -14.08 8.37 -4.75
C LEU A 143 -14.02 7.03 -5.53
N PRO A 144 -14.58 5.94 -4.97
CA PRO A 144 -14.75 4.68 -5.70
C PRO A 144 -15.46 4.89 -7.03
N ASN A 145 -14.96 4.26 -8.10
CA ASN A 145 -15.46 4.35 -9.48
C ASN A 145 -15.46 5.77 -10.09
N GLN A 146 -14.86 6.77 -9.42
CA GLN A 146 -14.76 8.12 -9.96
C GLN A 146 -13.65 8.16 -11.02
N ALA A 147 -14.02 8.59 -12.22
CA ALA A 147 -13.07 8.87 -13.30
C ALA A 147 -12.66 10.34 -13.28
N ASN A 148 -11.37 10.60 -13.50
CA ASN A 148 -10.83 11.94 -13.62
C ASN A 148 -10.03 12.07 -14.91
N GLN A 149 -10.10 13.25 -15.53
CA GLN A 149 -9.31 13.61 -16.69
C GLN A 149 -8.21 14.57 -16.26
N ILE A 150 -7.01 14.36 -16.80
CA ILE A 150 -5.83 15.19 -16.55
C ILE A 150 -5.22 15.59 -17.88
N ALA A 151 -4.70 16.81 -17.93
CA ALA A 151 -3.98 17.32 -19.09
C ALA A 151 -2.81 18.17 -18.62
N PHE A 152 -1.61 17.89 -19.12
CA PHE A 152 -0.41 18.64 -18.78
C PHE A 152 0.58 18.65 -19.93
N ASP A 153 1.41 19.69 -19.94
CA ASP A 153 2.42 19.89 -20.97
C ASP A 153 3.78 19.38 -20.49
N LEU A 154 4.44 18.62 -21.36
CA LEU A 154 5.78 18.08 -21.18
C LEU A 154 6.72 18.76 -22.16
N HIS A 155 7.84 19.28 -21.69
CA HIS A 155 8.94 19.66 -22.58
C HIS A 155 9.62 18.39 -23.10
N GLU A 156 9.64 18.22 -24.43
CA GLU A 156 10.20 17.05 -25.10
C GLU A 156 11.72 16.99 -24.86
N PRO A 157 12.24 15.98 -24.14
CA PRO A 157 13.66 15.93 -23.82
C PRO A 157 14.52 15.52 -25.03
N SER A 158 13.95 14.76 -25.97
CA SER A 158 14.64 14.30 -27.17
C SER A 158 13.63 13.86 -28.24
N SER A 159 13.92 14.11 -29.52
CA SER A 159 13.10 13.68 -30.67
C SER A 159 13.15 12.17 -30.95
N ALA A 160 13.81 11.38 -30.11
CA ALA A 160 13.93 9.92 -30.24
C ALA A 160 12.81 9.16 -29.50
N VAL A 161 11.94 9.86 -28.76
CA VAL A 161 10.84 9.21 -28.04
C VAL A 161 9.75 8.82 -29.04
N VAL A 162 9.37 7.55 -29.03
CA VAL A 162 8.31 7.03 -29.93
C VAL A 162 7.14 6.42 -29.17
N SER A 163 7.34 6.03 -27.91
CA SER A 163 6.26 5.50 -27.08
C SER A 163 6.27 6.05 -25.64
N PHE A 164 5.08 6.13 -25.07
CA PHE A 164 4.78 6.69 -23.76
C PHE A 164 3.99 5.65 -22.95
N ASP A 165 4.55 5.23 -21.82
CA ASP A 165 3.85 4.36 -20.88
C ASP A 165 3.57 5.09 -19.56
N PHE A 166 2.40 4.82 -18.99
CA PHE A 166 1.89 5.51 -17.80
C PHE A 166 1.57 4.47 -16.73
N ARG A 167 2.06 4.71 -15.52
CA ARG A 167 1.75 3.91 -14.34
C ARG A 167 1.48 4.79 -13.11
N PHE A 168 0.87 4.20 -12.10
CA PHE A 168 0.56 4.85 -10.83
C PHE A 168 1.44 4.32 -9.70
N GLU A 169 1.93 5.20 -8.83
CA GLU A 169 2.72 4.91 -7.61
C GLU A 169 2.08 5.57 -6.37
#